data_AF-A0AA35SKN3-F1
#
_entry.id   AF-A0AA35SKN3-F1
#
_cell.length_a   1.000
_cell.length_b   1.000
_cell.length_c   1.000
_cell.angle_alpha   90.00
_cell.angle_beta   90.00
_cell.angle_gamma   90.00
#
_symmetry.space_group_name_H-M   'P 1'
#
loop_
_entity.id
_entity.type
_entity.pdbx_description
1 polymer ?
#
loop_
_entity_poly.entity_id
_entity_poly.type
_entity_poly.pdbx_seq_one_letter_code
_entity_poly.pdbx_strand_id
1 'polypeptide(L)'
;MCFCTTLQVKAILVNIFGGIVDCTTIANGIVGACREIQLRMPLVVRLEGTNSVKARQILDESGLPIQAASDLADAANKVVASLHS
;
A
#
# COMPACT_ATOMS: atom_id res chain seq x y z
N MET A 1 3.50 15.17 5.83
CA MET A 1 2.82 15.74 4.64
C MET A 1 1.69 14.78 4.27
N CYS A 2 0.43 15.20 4.29
CA CYS A 2 -0.70 14.33 3.95
C CYS A 2 -0.88 14.34 2.43
N PHE A 3 -0.60 13.22 1.75
CA PHE A 3 -0.70 13.13 0.28
C PHE A 3 -2.15 13.28 -0.22
N CYS A 4 -3.13 12.94 0.62
CA CYS A 4 -4.56 12.94 0.29
C CYS A 4 -5.16 14.33 0.04
N THR A 5 -4.47 15.41 0.37
CA THR A 5 -4.99 16.79 0.20
C THR A 5 -4.55 17.44 -1.11
N THR A 6 -3.72 16.77 -1.90
CA THR A 6 -3.20 17.32 -3.16
C THR A 6 -4.07 16.91 -4.34
N LEU A 7 -4.63 17.90 -5.05
CA LEU A 7 -5.57 17.69 -6.18
C LEU A 7 -4.96 16.94 -7.39
N GLN A 8 -3.64 16.80 -7.44
CA GLN A 8 -2.92 16.16 -8.54
C GLN A 8 -2.65 14.68 -8.32
N VAL A 9 -2.71 14.18 -7.07
CA VAL A 9 -2.39 12.78 -6.77
C VAL A 9 -3.64 11.94 -6.98
N LYS A 10 -3.56 11.02 -7.93
CA LYS A 10 -4.67 10.12 -8.32
C LYS A 10 -4.52 8.70 -7.79
N ALA A 11 -3.28 8.28 -7.51
CA ALA A 11 -2.96 6.99 -6.90
C ALA A 11 -1.70 7.13 -6.06
N ILE A 12 -1.52 6.25 -5.08
CA ILE A 12 -0.34 6.25 -4.19
C ILE A 12 0.39 4.91 -4.35
N LEU A 13 1.71 4.98 -4.54
CA LEU A 13 2.60 3.82 -4.47
C LEU A 13 3.47 3.93 -3.22
N VAL A 14 3.35 2.97 -2.32
CA VAL A 14 4.22 2.83 -1.14
C VAL A 14 5.16 1.66 -1.38
N ASN A 15 6.45 1.94 -1.45
CA ASN A 15 7.50 0.94 -1.64
C ASN A 15 8.40 0.92 -0.40
N ILE A 16 8.33 -0.16 0.38
CA ILE A 16 9.08 -0.28 1.64
C ILE A 16 9.94 -1.54 1.63
N PHE A 17 11.24 -1.32 1.87
CA PHE A 17 12.21 -2.37 2.14
C PHE A 17 12.38 -2.50 3.66
N GLY A 18 11.75 -3.52 4.23
CA GLY A 18 11.65 -3.78 5.66
C GLY A 18 12.95 -4.14 6.36
N GLY A 19 13.96 -4.71 5.68
CA GLY A 19 15.25 -5.04 6.31
C GLY A 19 15.09 -5.77 7.65
N ILE A 20 15.40 -5.09 8.76
CA ILE A 20 15.31 -5.59 10.15
C ILE A 20 13.86 -5.49 10.72
N VAL A 21 13.03 -4.60 10.18
CA VAL A 21 11.66 -4.34 10.65
C VAL A 21 10.67 -5.36 10.10
N ASP A 22 9.77 -5.87 10.95
CA ASP A 22 8.70 -6.78 10.56
C ASP A 22 7.67 -6.08 9.66
N CYS A 23 7.53 -6.57 8.43
CA CYS A 23 6.56 -6.04 7.46
C CYS A 23 5.10 -6.13 7.96
N THR A 24 4.80 -7.05 8.87
CA THR A 24 3.47 -7.21 9.50
C THR A 24 3.08 -5.96 10.28
N THR A 25 4.01 -5.40 11.06
CA THR A 25 3.80 -4.17 11.83
C THR A 25 3.55 -2.99 10.90
N ILE A 26 4.29 -2.93 9.79
CA ILE A 26 4.14 -1.90 8.77
C ILE A 26 2.76 -2.00 8.09
N ALA A 27 2.34 -3.21 7.69
CA ALA A 27 1.03 -3.44 7.09
C ALA A 27 -0.12 -3.01 8.01
N ASN A 28 -0.06 -3.38 9.30
CA ASN A 28 -1.05 -2.95 10.29
C ASN A 28 -1.09 -1.42 10.45
N GLY A 29 0.08 -0.77 10.46
CA GLY A 29 0.17 0.69 10.52
C GLY A 29 -0.46 1.37 9.29
N ILE A 30 -0.22 0.84 8.09
CA ILE A 30 -0.83 1.33 6.85
C ILE A 30 -2.34 1.18 6.89
N VAL A 31 -2.85 0.00 7.28
CA VAL A 31 -4.31 -0.26 7.38
C VAL A 31 -4.95 0.69 8.40
N GLY A 32 -4.32 0.89 9.56
CA GLY A 32 -4.79 1.83 10.58
C GLY A 32 -4.87 3.26 10.05
N ALA A 33 -3.79 3.75 9.44
CA ALA A 33 -3.73 5.08 8.86
C ALA A 33 -4.78 5.28 7.76
N CYS A 34 -4.97 4.30 6.88
CA CYS A 34 -5.94 4.35 5.78
C CYS A 34 -7.39 4.43 6.29
N ARG A 35 -7.71 3.76 7.41
CA ARG A 35 -9.02 3.85 8.06
C ARG A 35 -9.26 5.21 8.70
N GLU A 36 -8.25 5.75 9.38
CA GLU A 36 -8.33 7.05 10.06
C GLU A 36 -8.54 8.19 9.06
N ILE A 37 -7.78 8.20 7.97
CA ILE A 37 -7.85 9.27 6.95
C ILE A 37 -8.96 9.05 5.92
N GLN A 38 -9.71 7.94 6.01
CA GLN A 38 -10.73 7.52 5.05
C GLN A 38 -10.24 7.63 3.60
N LEU A 39 -9.15 6.91 3.31
CA LEU A 39 -8.49 6.98 2.02
C LEU A 39 -9.47 6.62 0.88
N ARG A 40 -9.67 7.55 -0.05
CA ARG A 40 -10.60 7.37 -1.20
C ARG A 40 -9.89 6.96 -2.49
N MET A 41 -8.58 7.20 -2.57
CA MET A 41 -7.76 6.92 -3.74
C MET A 41 -7.10 5.55 -3.62
N PRO A 42 -6.81 4.86 -4.74
CA PRO A 42 -6.15 3.57 -4.71
C PRO A 42 -4.73 3.68 -4.17
N LEU A 43 -4.39 2.75 -3.28
CA LEU A 43 -3.06 2.60 -2.69
C LEU A 43 -2.46 1.26 -3.13
N VAL A 44 -1.28 1.30 -3.75
CA VAL A 44 -0.50 0.11 -4.05
C VAL A 44 0.67 0.06 -3.08
N VAL A 45 0.87 -1.08 -2.43
CA VAL A 45 1.94 -1.27 -1.44
C VAL A 45 2.83 -2.43 -1.84
N ARG A 46 4.12 -2.19 -2.00
CA ARG A 46 5.15 -3.23 -2.12
C ARG A 46 5.94 -3.30 -0.83
N LEU A 47 5.86 -4.45 -0.17
CA LEU A 47 6.61 -4.77 1.05
C LEU A 47 7.61 -5.87 0.74
N GLU A 48 8.88 -5.59 1.02
CA GLU A 48 9.97 -6.57 0.89
C GLU A 48 10.77 -6.64 2.19
N GLY A 49 10.91 -7.83 2.77
CA GLY A 49 11.56 -8.02 4.06
C GLY A 49 10.95 -9.18 4.85
N THR A 50 11.25 -9.23 6.14
CA THR A 50 10.78 -10.26 7.07
C THR A 50 9.26 -10.26 7.18
N ASN A 51 8.64 -11.44 7.04
CA ASN A 51 7.17 -11.65 7.05
C ASN A 51 6.41 -10.88 5.96
N SER A 52 7.04 -10.50 4.86
CA SER A 52 6.40 -9.82 3.73
C SER A 52 5.16 -10.57 3.19
N VAL A 53 5.18 -11.90 3.14
CA VAL A 53 4.01 -12.70 2.71
C VAL A 53 2.80 -12.50 3.63
N LYS A 54 3.00 -12.57 4.94
CA LYS A 54 1.94 -12.35 5.94
C LYS A 54 1.43 -10.91 5.91
N ALA A 55 2.35 -9.95 5.70
CA ALA A 55 2.00 -8.55 5.57
C ALA A 55 1.09 -8.29 4.35
N ARG A 56 1.31 -8.98 3.22
CA ARG A 56 0.40 -8.88 2.06
C ARG A 56 -0.99 -9.41 2.38
N GLN A 57 -1.10 -10.55 3.05
CA GLN A 57 -2.39 -11.11 3.47
C GLN A 57 -3.19 -10.10 4.32
N ILE A 58 -2.53 -9.42 5.27
CA ILE A 58 -3.17 -8.38 6.09
C ILE A 58 -3.70 -7.23 5.24
N LEU A 59 -2.94 -6.81 4.21
CA LEU A 59 -3.37 -5.74 3.31
C LEU A 59 -4.56 -6.18 2.45
N ASP A 60 -4.53 -7.39 1.91
CA ASP A 60 -5.59 -7.95 1.06
C ASP A 60 -6.88 -8.21 1.84
N GLU A 61 -6.78 -8.66 3.10
CA GLU A 61 -7.92 -8.89 4.00
C GLU A 61 -8.50 -7.60 4.61
N SER A 62 -7.83 -6.45 4.41
CA SER A 62 -8.21 -5.20 5.07
C SER A 62 -9.55 -4.62 4.61
N GLY A 63 -10.04 -5.03 3.43
CA GLY A 63 -11.27 -4.51 2.81
C GLY A 63 -11.18 -3.03 2.40
N LEU A 64 -9.97 -2.47 2.34
CA LEU A 64 -9.68 -1.11 1.92
C LEU A 64 -9.24 -1.09 0.44
N PRO A 65 -9.21 0.08 -0.23
CA PRO A 65 -8.71 0.20 -1.61
C PRO A 65 -7.17 0.10 -1.66
N ILE A 66 -6.63 -0.98 -1.10
CA ILE A 66 -5.21 -1.27 -0.99
C ILE A 66 -4.91 -2.51 -1.81
N GLN A 67 -3.87 -2.45 -2.65
CA GLN A 67 -3.39 -3.59 -3.43
C GLN A 67 -1.96 -3.91 -3.03
N ALA A 68 -1.71 -5.14 -2.60
CA ALA A 68 -0.36 -5.62 -2.37
C ALA A 68 0.34 -5.96 -3.71
N ALA A 69 1.60 -5.54 -3.85
CA ALA A 69 2.44 -5.85 -5.00
C ALA A 69 3.59 -6.81 -4.64
N SER A 70 3.93 -7.72 -5.56
CA SER A 70 4.99 -8.72 -5.38
C SER A 70 6.38 -8.14 -5.57
N ASP A 71 6.53 -7.26 -6.55
CA ASP A 71 7.79 -6.65 -6.97
C ASP A 71 7.52 -5.24 -7.52
N LEU A 72 8.58 -4.54 -7.91
CA LEU A 72 8.47 -3.15 -8.36
C LEU A 72 7.74 -3.02 -9.71
N ALA A 73 7.90 -3.99 -10.61
CA ALA A 73 7.27 -3.95 -11.92
C ALA A 73 5.76 -4.20 -11.79
N ASP A 74 5.36 -5.18 -10.99
CA ASP A 74 3.97 -5.43 -10.61
C ASP A 74 3.35 -4.20 -9.93
N ALA A 75 4.09 -3.58 -9.00
CA ALA A 75 3.62 -2.38 -8.32
C ALA A 75 3.35 -1.22 -9.30
N ALA A 76 4.28 -0.97 -10.23
CA ALA A 76 4.12 0.07 -11.25
C ALA A 76 2.91 -0.20 -12.15
N ASN A 77 2.74 -1.43 -12.62
CA ASN A 77 1.61 -1.83 -13.46
C ASN A 77 0.28 -1.66 -12.75
N LYS A 78 0.18 -2.07 -11.48
CA LYS A 78 -1.03 -1.94 -10.65
C LYS A 78 -1.41 -0.47 -10.42
N VAL A 79 -0.43 0.38 -10.13
CA VAL A 79 -0.68 1.82 -9.93
C VAL A 79 -1.24 2.43 -11.22
N VAL A 80 -0.62 2.15 -12.37
CA VAL A 80 -1.10 2.67 -13.67
C VAL A 80 -2.50 2.14 -13.97
N ALA A 81 -2.75 0.85 -13.77
CA ALA A 81 -4.07 0.26 -13.96
C ALA A 81 -5.13 0.92 -13.07
N SER A 82 -4.79 1.26 -11.82
CA SER A 82 -5.71 1.92 -10.89
C SER A 82 -6.08 3.36 -11.26
N LEU A 83 -5.33 4.01 -12.17
CA LEU A 83 -5.63 5.35 -12.67
C LEU A 83 -6.71 5.38 -13.77
N HIS A 84 -7.02 4.23 -14.34
CA HIS A 84 -7.93 4.07 -15.48
C HIS A 84 -9.32 3.50 -15.08
N SER A 85 -9.56 3.32 -13.78
CA SER A 85 -10.80 2.77 -13.20
C SER A 85 -11.76 3.83 -12.69
#